data_AF-A0A8C5WX11-F1
#
_entry.id   AF-A0A8C5WX11-F1
#
_cell.length_a   1.000
_cell.length_b   1.000
_cell.length_c   1.000
_cell.angle_alpha   90.00
_cell.angle_beta   90.00
_cell.angle_gamma   90.00
#
_symmetry.space_group_name_H-M   'P 1'
#
loop_
_entity.id
_entity.type
_entity.pdbx_description
1 polymer ?
#
loop_
_entity_poly.entity_id
_entity_poly.type
_entity_poly.pdbx_seq_one_letter_code
_entity_poly.pdbx_strand_id
1 'polypeptide(L)'
;YRGAFCEAKIKTAKRLVKVKVTFRHDSSTLEVQDDHIKGPLKVGTVVEVRNSDGTYQEAVINKLTDASWYTVVFDDGDEKTLRRSSLCLKGERHFAESEVNIFFLI
;
A
#
# COMPACT_ATOMS: atom_id res chain seq x y z
N TYR A 1 -15.34 12.81 10.15
CA TYR A 1 -16.48 12.01 9.69
C TYR A 1 -16.56 10.79 10.60
N ARG A 2 -17.60 10.71 11.44
CA ARG A 2 -17.86 9.61 12.37
C ARG A 2 -19.11 8.89 11.86
N GLY A 3 -18.95 7.76 11.17
CA GLY A 3 -20.07 6.84 10.88
C GLY A 3 -21.05 7.24 9.77
N ALA A 4 -20.68 8.13 8.86
CA ALA A 4 -21.47 8.42 7.66
C ALA A 4 -20.76 7.85 6.44
N PHE A 5 -21.42 6.89 5.78
CA PHE A 5 -20.95 6.28 4.56
C PHE A 5 -21.22 7.22 3.38
N CYS A 6 -20.19 7.54 2.60
CA CYS A 6 -20.29 8.32 1.37
C CYS A 6 -19.82 7.45 0.20
N GLU A 7 -20.58 7.44 -0.89
CA GLU A 7 -20.24 6.70 -2.10
C GLU A 7 -19.17 7.45 -2.88
N ALA A 8 -18.15 6.73 -3.34
CA ALA A 8 -17.08 7.29 -4.14
C ALA A 8 -16.58 6.28 -5.17
N LYS A 9 -16.13 6.78 -6.33
CA LYS A 9 -15.56 5.98 -7.43
C LYS A 9 -14.04 6.07 -7.41
N ILE A 10 -13.34 4.97 -7.65
CA ILE A 10 -11.86 5.00 -7.76
C ILE A 10 -11.47 5.68 -9.07
N LYS A 11 -10.69 6.75 -8.96
CA LYS A 11 -10.04 7.43 -10.09
C LYS A 11 -8.67 6.83 -10.38
N THR A 12 -7.87 6.63 -9.33
CA THR A 12 -6.50 6.13 -9.45
C THR A 12 -6.16 5.19 -8.30
N ALA A 13 -5.46 4.10 -8.60
CA ALA A 13 -4.85 3.22 -7.61
C ALA A 13 -3.33 3.22 -7.79
N LYS A 14 -2.60 3.72 -6.79
CA LYS A 14 -1.13 3.67 -6.74
C LYS A 14 -0.72 2.55 -5.79
N ARG A 15 -0.25 1.44 -6.36
CA ARG A 15 0.28 0.31 -5.58
C ARG A 15 1.60 0.71 -4.93
N LEU A 16 1.71 0.50 -3.62
CA LEU A 16 2.92 0.77 -2.85
C LEU A 16 3.05 -0.27 -1.76
N VAL A 17 4.28 -0.71 -1.49
CA VAL A 17 4.58 -1.65 -0.42
C VAL A 17 5.64 -1.05 0.50
N LYS A 18 5.35 -1.04 1.80
CA LYS A 18 6.35 -0.76 2.84
C LYS A 18 7.06 -2.05 3.19
N VAL A 19 8.37 -2.04 3.08
CA VAL A 19 9.26 -3.18 3.30
C VAL A 19 10.05 -2.93 4.56
N LYS A 20 9.82 -3.72 5.60
CA LYS A 20 10.67 -3.74 6.79
C LYS A 20 11.79 -4.75 6.57
N VAL A 21 13.03 -4.30 6.70
CA VAL A 21 14.24 -5.10 6.49
C VAL A 21 15.12 -5.09 7.74
N THR A 22 16.01 -6.08 7.87
CA THR A 22 17.13 -6.09 8.83
C THR A 22 18.43 -6.17 8.05
N PHE A 23 19.32 -5.19 8.22
CA PHE A 23 20.64 -5.20 7.59
C PHE A 23 21.51 -6.31 8.16
N ARG A 24 22.24 -7.01 7.29
CA ARG A 24 23.06 -8.17 7.68
C ARG A 24 24.32 -7.78 8.46
N HIS A 25 24.87 -6.58 8.20
CA HIS A 25 26.11 -6.12 8.80
C HIS A 25 25.92 -5.71 10.27
N ASP A 26 24.93 -4.87 10.56
CA ASP A 26 24.74 -4.28 11.90
C ASP A 26 23.45 -4.73 12.62
N SER A 27 22.68 -5.63 12.03
CA SER A 27 21.37 -6.08 12.55
C SER A 27 20.34 -4.95 12.78
N SER A 28 20.60 -3.75 12.24
CA SER A 28 19.69 -2.62 12.32
C SER A 28 18.48 -2.84 11.40
N THR A 29 17.31 -2.34 11.80
CA THR A 29 16.09 -2.46 11.01
C THR A 29 15.71 -1.14 10.35
N LEU A 30 15.19 -1.21 9.13
CA LEU A 30 14.70 -0.05 8.38
C LEU A 30 13.36 -0.38 7.71
N GLU A 31 12.49 0.62 7.56
CA GLU A 31 11.29 0.53 6.74
C GLU A 31 11.43 1.49 5.54
N VAL A 32 11.34 0.95 4.33
CA VAL A 32 11.41 1.72 3.07
C VAL A 32 10.27 1.34 2.13
N GLN A 33 10.05 2.14 1.08
CA GLN A 33 9.19 1.75 -0.03
C GLN A 33 9.88 0.72 -0.93
N ASP A 34 9.08 -0.04 -1.69
CA ASP A 34 9.59 -1.08 -2.58
C ASP A 34 10.51 -0.56 -3.69
N ASP A 35 10.36 0.71 -4.12
CA ASP A 35 11.28 1.38 -5.06
C ASP A 35 12.74 1.45 -4.55
N HIS A 36 12.98 1.31 -3.24
CA HIS A 36 14.32 1.30 -2.65
C HIS A 36 14.90 -0.11 -2.49
N ILE A 37 14.16 -1.14 -2.90
CA ILE A 37 14.57 -2.54 -2.78
C ILE A 37 14.97 -3.07 -4.16
N LYS A 38 16.17 -3.63 -4.25
CA LYS A 38 16.58 -4.47 -5.39
C LYS A 38 16.54 -5.93 -4.97
N GLY A 39 15.71 -6.70 -5.67
CA GLY A 39 15.52 -8.13 -5.42
C GLY A 39 14.05 -8.51 -5.23
N PRO A 40 13.77 -9.77 -4.93
CA PRO A 40 12.41 -10.25 -4.76
C PRO A 40 11.75 -9.67 -3.50
N LEU A 41 10.54 -9.14 -3.63
CA LEU A 41 9.71 -8.70 -2.51
C LEU A 41 9.06 -9.89 -1.81
N LYS A 42 9.87 -10.68 -1.10
CA LYS A 42 9.43 -11.86 -0.34
C LYS A 42 10.03 -11.84 1.06
N VAL A 43 9.22 -12.11 2.09
CA VAL A 43 9.73 -12.21 3.46
C VAL A 43 10.74 -13.35 3.57
N GLY A 44 11.84 -13.10 4.28
CA GLY A 44 12.95 -14.03 4.48
C GLY A 44 14.01 -14.03 3.38
N THR A 45 13.85 -13.25 2.30
CA THR A 45 14.88 -13.15 1.25
C THR A 45 15.89 -12.06 1.52
N VAL A 46 17.14 -12.30 1.12
CA VAL A 46 18.20 -11.29 1.08
C VAL A 46 17.98 -10.40 -0.14
N VAL A 47 18.03 -9.08 0.07
CA VAL A 47 17.86 -8.04 -0.94
C VAL A 47 18.86 -6.90 -0.70
N GLU A 48 19.06 -6.06 -1.70
CA GLU A 48 19.83 -4.83 -1.52
C GLU A 48 18.89 -3.65 -1.29
N VAL A 49 19.16 -2.87 -0.24
CA VAL A 49 18.33 -1.75 0.19
C VAL A 49 19.12 -0.46 0.01
N ARG A 50 18.51 0.53 -0.67
CA ARG A 50 19.11 1.86 -0.82
C ARG A 50 19.03 2.62 0.51
N ASN A 51 20.18 3.00 1.06
CA ASN A 51 20.26 3.84 2.24
C ASN A 51 20.06 5.33 1.90
N SER A 52 19.90 6.17 2.92
CA SER A 52 19.83 7.65 2.80
C SER A 52 20.99 8.24 2.01
N ASP A 53 22.16 7.61 2.11
CA ASP A 53 23.42 8.05 1.51
C ASP A 53 23.52 7.61 0.03
N GLY A 54 22.49 6.94 -0.49
CA GLY A 54 22.41 6.44 -1.86
C GLY A 54 23.13 5.10 -2.10
N THR A 55 23.87 4.59 -1.11
CA THR A 55 24.54 3.29 -1.14
C THR A 55 23.53 2.14 -1.00
N TYR A 56 23.85 0.99 -1.56
CA TYR A 56 23.05 -0.24 -1.40
C TYR A 56 23.72 -1.17 -0.38
N GLN A 57 22.92 -1.74 0.51
CA GLN A 57 23.39 -2.67 1.53
C GLN A 57 22.50 -3.90 1.60
N GLU A 58 23.10 -5.06 1.87
CA GLU A 58 22.38 -6.32 2.02
C GLU A 58 21.53 -6.35 3.29
N ALA A 59 20.25 -6.68 3.13
CA ALA A 59 19.31 -6.84 4.22
C ALA A 59 18.35 -8.01 3.96
N VAL A 60 17.76 -8.53 5.03
CA VAL A 60 16.71 -9.57 4.95
C VAL A 60 15.34 -8.91 5.12
N ILE A 61 14.39 -9.21 4.25
CA ILE A 61 13.01 -8.73 4.39
C ILE A 61 12.32 -9.43 5.57
N ASN A 62 11.83 -8.67 6.54
CA ASN A 62 11.07 -9.17 7.69
C ASN A 62 9.56 -9.07 7.51
N LYS A 63 9.11 -8.00 6.84
CA LYS A 63 7.67 -7.72 6.70
C LYS A 63 7.42 -6.92 5.42
N LEU A 64 6.33 -7.28 4.75
CA LEU A 64 5.74 -6.51 3.65
C LEU A 64 4.39 -6.00 4.13
N THR A 65 4.16 -4.69 4.01
CA THR A 65 2.91 -4.04 4.41
C THR A 65 2.35 -3.30 3.22
N ASP A 66 1.09 -3.59 2.86
CA ASP A 66 0.37 -2.80 1.86
C ASP A 66 0.31 -1.33 2.32
N ALA A 67 0.78 -0.45 1.46
CA ALA A 67 0.76 0.99 1.66
C ALA A 67 0.21 1.68 0.41
N SER A 68 -0.67 1.01 -0.33
CA SER A 68 -1.29 1.55 -1.53
C SER A 68 -2.11 2.80 -1.22
N TRP A 69 -2.15 3.70 -2.19
CA TRP A 69 -2.97 4.92 -2.17
C TRP A 69 -4.06 4.81 -3.23
N TYR A 70 -5.26 5.23 -2.86
CA TYR A 70 -6.41 5.23 -3.75
C TYR A 70 -7.00 6.63 -3.79
N THR A 71 -7.03 7.22 -4.98
CA THR A 71 -7.73 8.48 -5.22
C THR A 71 -9.15 8.15 -5.62
N VAL A 72 -10.12 8.62 -4.82
CA VAL A 72 -11.55 8.50 -5.11
C VAL A 72 -12.14 9.85 -5.49
N VAL A 73 -13.19 9.82 -6.29
CA VAL A 73 -14.02 10.97 -6.67
C VAL A 73 -15.41 10.75 -6.08
N PHE A 74 -15.92 11.74 -5.35
CA PHE A 74 -17.27 11.78 -4.79
C PHE A 74 -18.29 12.32 -5.80
N ASP A 75 -19.58 12.16 -5.55
CA ASP A 75 -20.66 12.61 -6.45
C ASP A 75 -20.73 14.14 -6.63
N ASP A 76 -20.20 14.92 -5.68
CA ASP A 76 -20.03 16.38 -5.79
C ASP A 76 -18.79 16.79 -6.60
N GLY A 77 -18.00 15.82 -7.06
CA GLY A 77 -16.77 16.02 -7.83
C GLY A 77 -15.52 16.18 -6.97
N ASP A 78 -15.61 16.12 -5.64
CA ASP A 78 -14.45 16.21 -4.76
C ASP A 78 -13.54 14.98 -4.89
N GLU A 79 -12.23 15.21 -4.75
CA GLU A 79 -11.22 14.16 -4.81
C GLU A 79 -10.55 13.96 -3.46
N LYS A 80 -10.35 12.69 -3.08
CA LYS A 80 -9.62 12.36 -1.85
C LYS A 80 -8.71 11.16 -2.05
N THR A 81 -7.51 11.25 -1.49
CA THR A 81 -6.54 10.16 -1.47
C THR A 81 -6.56 9.43 -0.14
N LEU A 82 -6.78 8.11 -0.18
CA LEU A 82 -7.11 7.28 0.98
C LEU A 82 -6.29 5.99 1.02
N ARG A 83 -6.18 5.42 2.22
CA ARG A 83 -5.61 4.08 2.43
C ARG A 83 -6.65 3.02 2.15
N ARG A 84 -6.19 1.81 1.80
CA ARG A 84 -7.05 0.63 1.63
C ARG A 84 -7.97 0.39 2.83
N SER A 85 -7.45 0.59 4.04
CA SER A 85 -8.21 0.43 5.30
C SER A 85 -9.35 1.43 5.47
N SER A 86 -9.33 2.54 4.73
CA SER A 86 -10.37 3.57 4.74
C SER A 86 -11.41 3.37 3.65
N LEU A 87 -11.28 2.29 2.85
CA LEU A 87 -12.19 1.94 1.77
C LEU A 87 -12.91 0.63 2.11
N CYS A 88 -14.24 0.65 2.13
CA CYS A 88 -15.06 -0.55 2.20
C CYS A 88 -15.67 -0.83 0.83
N LEU A 89 -15.42 -1.99 0.23
CA LEU A 89 -16.14 -2.40 -0.97
C LEU A 89 -17.64 -2.51 -0.65
N LYS A 90 -18.50 -1.86 -1.43
CA LYS A 90 -19.95 -2.09 -1.37
C LYS A 90 -20.21 -3.53 -1.81
N GLY A 91 -20.43 -4.43 -0.86
CA GLY A 91 -20.85 -5.78 -1.15
C GLY A 91 -22.37 -5.86 -1.25
N GLU A 92 -22.90 -6.17 -2.42
CA GLU A 92 -24.00 -7.14 -2.43
C GLU A 92 -23.39 -8.53 -2.24
N ARG A 93 -24.09 -9.37 -1.48
CA ARG A 93 -23.64 -10.72 -1.14
C ARG A 93 -23.36 -11.51 -2.43
N HIS A 94 -22.08 -11.82 -2.65
CA HIS A 94 -21.53 -12.74 -3.66
C HIS A 94 -21.76 -12.42 -5.15
N PHE A 95 -20.64 -12.45 -5.89
CA PHE A 95 -20.51 -12.81 -7.32
C PHE A 95 -21.19 -11.94 -8.39
N ALA A 96 -20.40 -11.08 -9.02
CA ALA A 96 -20.19 -11.12 -10.48
C ALA A 96 -18.88 -10.42 -10.81
N GLU A 97 -18.03 -11.09 -11.58
CA GLU A 97 -16.80 -10.58 -12.16
C GLU A 97 -17.15 -9.58 -13.25
N SER A 98 -17.47 -8.33 -12.88
CA SER A 98 -17.46 -7.10 -13.70
C SER A 98 -18.05 -5.98 -12.86
N GLU A 99 -17.36 -4.84 -12.77
CA GLU A 99 -17.81 -3.58 -12.13
C GLU A 99 -17.68 -3.47 -10.58
N VAL A 100 -16.44 -3.56 -10.06
CA VAL A 100 -16.11 -3.25 -8.65
C VAL A 100 -15.72 -1.77 -8.46
N ASN A 101 -16.68 -0.84 -8.52
CA ASN A 101 -16.38 0.61 -8.42
C ASN A 101 -17.23 1.40 -7.41
N ILE A 102 -17.57 0.81 -6.26
CA ILE A 102 -18.24 1.59 -5.20
C ILE A 102 -17.59 1.26 -3.86
N PHE A 103 -16.94 2.27 -3.26
CA PHE A 103 -16.36 2.17 -1.92
C PHE A 103 -17.04 3.13 -0.95
N PHE A 104 -17.27 2.66 0.26
CA PHE A 104 -17.71 3.48 1.39
C PHE A 104 -16.51 3.89 2.25
N LEU A 105 -16.38 5.18 2.57
CA LEU A 105 -15.43 5.66 3.58
C LEU A 105 -15.93 5.35 5.00
N ILE A 106 -15.02 4.88 5.86
CA ILE A 106 -15.22 4.73 7.32
C ILE A 106 -14.81 6.03 8.03
#